data_AF-A0A084STR0-F1
#
_entry.id   AF-A0A084STR0-F1
#
_cell.length_a   1.000
_cell.length_b   1.000
_cell.length_c   1.000
_cell.angle_alpha   90.00
_cell.angle_beta   90.00
_cell.angle_gamma   90.00
#
_symmetry.space_group_name_H-M   'P 1'
#
loop_
_entity.id
_entity.type
_entity.pdbx_description
1 polymer ?
#
loop_
_entity_poly.entity_id
_entity_poly.type
_entity_poly.pdbx_seq_one_letter_code
_entity_poly.pdbx_strand_id
1 'polypeptide(L)'
;MTIHELMLEVQGLLGRTLRRAQSTEEKELFRVAAAALMFISETGTVHSFEDYLQFRKEAPPYAVAAFKTREEADVWLRHHPAPPHGTFVLIADEYHIVMHVREVDDRQLFPHPILEGYREQLQQAVLPGTLPSFETRGEAEAWLKGQPEPLQSAFMVIAGRRHVALYHRHLDHYSIHLLPEPGPGLSG
;
A
#
# COMPACT_ATOMS: atom_id res chain seq x y z
N MET A 1 -0.45 -21.56 -7.92
CA MET A 1 0.31 -22.01 -6.75
C MET A 1 -0.47 -21.65 -5.51
N THR A 2 -0.51 -22.53 -4.52
CA THR A 2 -1.07 -22.26 -3.19
C THR A 2 -0.15 -21.34 -2.38
N ILE A 3 -0.66 -20.73 -1.32
CA ILE A 3 0.17 -19.92 -0.41
C ILE A 3 1.31 -20.75 0.20
N HIS A 4 1.07 -22.03 0.49
CA HIS A 4 2.08 -22.95 1.00
C HIS A 4 3.22 -23.18 0.01
N GLU A 5 2.90 -23.39 -1.28
CA GLU A 5 3.89 -23.55 -2.34
C GLU A 5 4.73 -22.27 -2.50
N LEU A 6 4.08 -21.10 -2.49
CA LEU A 6 4.77 -19.81 -2.57
C LEU A 6 5.69 -19.58 -1.37
N MET A 7 5.24 -19.87 -0.15
CA MET A 7 6.06 -19.73 1.06
C MET A 7 7.29 -20.65 1.02
N LEU A 8 7.14 -21.89 0.55
CA LEU A 8 8.25 -22.83 0.39
C LEU A 8 9.27 -22.33 -0.65
N GLU A 9 8.80 -21.81 -1.78
CA GLU A 9 9.68 -21.24 -2.80
C GLU A 9 10.43 -20.00 -2.31
N VAL A 10 9.75 -19.11 -1.58
CA VAL A 10 10.36 -17.92 -0.98
C VAL A 10 11.40 -18.31 0.07
N GLN A 11 11.13 -19.30 0.92
CA GLN A 11 12.12 -19.84 1.86
C GLN A 11 13.33 -20.41 1.12
N GLY A 12 13.10 -21.15 0.04
CA GLY A 12 14.18 -21.65 -0.82
C GLY A 12 15.01 -20.52 -1.44
N LEU A 13 14.36 -19.43 -1.87
CA LEU A 13 15.00 -18.23 -2.40
C LEU A 13 15.85 -17.54 -1.32
N LEU A 14 15.27 -17.24 -0.15
CA LEU A 14 15.96 -16.63 0.97
C LEU A 14 17.17 -17.46 1.42
N GLY A 15 17.04 -18.79 1.47
CA GLY A 15 18.15 -19.68 1.79
C GLY A 15 19.28 -19.62 0.76
N ARG A 16 18.97 -19.51 -0.53
CA ARG A 16 19.98 -19.29 -1.59
C ARG A 16 20.65 -17.93 -1.46
N THR A 17 19.87 -16.88 -1.22
CA THR A 17 20.39 -15.51 -1.09
C THR A 17 21.25 -15.35 0.17
N LEU A 18 20.84 -15.93 1.29
CA LEU A 18 21.62 -16.00 2.54
C LEU A 18 23.02 -16.61 2.32
N ARG A 19 23.11 -17.69 1.54
CA ARG A 19 24.40 -18.33 1.21
C ARG A 19 25.30 -17.47 0.32
N ARG A 20 24.72 -16.54 -0.43
CA ARG A 20 25.43 -15.65 -1.37
C ARG A 20 25.75 -14.27 -0.78
N ALA A 21 25.06 -13.87 0.28
CA ALA A 21 25.28 -12.61 0.98
C ALA A 21 26.74 -12.47 1.42
N GLN A 22 27.31 -11.28 1.21
CA GLN A 22 28.75 -11.03 1.42
C GLN A 22 29.03 -10.43 2.80
N SER A 23 28.09 -9.64 3.35
CA SER A 23 28.23 -9.04 4.67
C SER A 23 27.49 -9.83 5.75
N THR A 24 27.88 -9.61 7.00
CA THR A 24 27.22 -10.22 8.17
C THR A 24 25.85 -9.59 8.38
N GLU A 25 25.75 -8.28 8.17
CA GLU A 25 24.52 -7.49 8.27
C GLU A 25 23.45 -8.00 7.31
N GLU A 26 23.82 -8.25 6.05
CA GLU A 26 22.91 -8.76 5.03
C GLU A 26 22.44 -10.20 5.36
N LYS A 27 23.34 -11.03 5.91
CA LYS A 27 22.98 -12.38 6.38
C LYS A 27 21.97 -12.33 7.52
N GLU A 28 22.12 -11.40 8.46
CA GLU A 28 21.16 -11.23 9.55
C GLU A 28 19.78 -10.82 9.04
N LEU A 29 19.69 -9.90 8.08
CA LEU A 29 18.41 -9.52 7.45
C LEU A 29 17.70 -10.73 6.83
N PHE A 30 18.43 -11.57 6.08
CA PHE A 30 17.84 -12.78 5.49
C PHE A 30 17.46 -13.84 6.53
N ARG A 31 18.21 -13.96 7.63
CA ARG A 31 17.86 -14.87 8.74
C ARG A 31 16.57 -14.43 9.42
N VAL A 32 16.41 -13.13 9.70
CA VAL A 32 15.19 -12.57 10.28
C VAL A 32 13.99 -12.81 9.37
N ALA A 33 14.14 -12.57 8.05
CA ALA A 33 13.08 -12.83 7.08
C ALA A 33 12.68 -14.32 7.03
N ALA A 34 13.66 -15.23 7.03
CA ALA A 34 13.39 -16.67 7.06
C ALA A 34 12.70 -17.10 8.36
N ALA A 35 13.13 -16.56 9.50
CA ALA A 35 12.53 -16.83 10.81
C ALA A 35 11.08 -16.36 10.88
N ALA A 36 10.74 -15.20 10.32
CA ALA A 36 9.36 -14.73 10.25
C ALA A 36 8.45 -15.68 9.45
N LEU A 37 8.91 -16.20 8.30
CA LEU A 37 8.15 -17.16 7.50
C LEU A 37 8.00 -18.52 8.19
N MET A 38 9.04 -18.97 8.91
CA MET A 38 8.95 -20.18 9.73
C MET A 38 7.95 -19.97 10.87
N PHE A 39 8.00 -18.84 11.56
CA PHE A 39 7.04 -18.51 12.62
C PHE A 39 5.59 -18.57 12.13
N ILE A 40 5.30 -17.98 10.96
CA ILE A 40 3.95 -18.04 10.37
C ILE A 40 3.54 -19.50 10.09
N SER A 41 4.46 -20.31 9.56
CA SER A 41 4.21 -21.72 9.26
C SER A 41 3.98 -22.56 10.51
N GLU A 42 4.84 -22.39 11.53
CA GLU A 42 4.85 -23.19 12.76
C GLU A 42 3.73 -22.79 13.73
N THR A 43 3.27 -21.53 13.70
CA THR A 43 2.15 -21.07 14.55
C THR A 43 0.78 -21.39 13.97
N GLY A 44 0.71 -22.06 12.81
CA GLY A 44 -0.56 -22.39 12.15
C GLY A 44 -1.30 -21.16 11.62
N THR A 45 -0.62 -20.01 11.52
CA THR A 45 -1.21 -18.74 11.08
C THR A 45 -1.16 -18.56 9.55
N VAL A 46 -0.80 -19.61 8.80
CA VAL A 46 -0.70 -19.57 7.33
C VAL A 46 -2.01 -19.12 6.66
N HIS A 47 -3.16 -19.64 7.09
CA HIS A 47 -4.44 -19.20 6.54
C HIS A 47 -4.76 -17.75 6.92
N SER A 48 -4.45 -17.32 8.14
CA SER A 48 -4.60 -15.90 8.53
C SER A 48 -3.66 -14.99 7.75
N PHE A 49 -2.47 -15.48 7.38
CA PHE A 49 -1.55 -14.77 6.52
C PHE A 49 -2.04 -14.73 5.06
N GLU A 50 -2.63 -15.82 4.56
CA GLU A 50 -3.30 -15.86 3.26
C GLU A 50 -4.50 -14.90 3.22
N ASP A 51 -5.35 -14.92 4.23
CA ASP A 51 -6.47 -13.98 4.40
C ASP A 51 -5.96 -12.55 4.48
N TYR A 52 -4.88 -12.29 5.21
CA TYR A 52 -4.22 -10.99 5.23
C TYR A 52 -3.75 -10.57 3.84
N LEU A 53 -3.14 -11.48 3.07
CA LEU A 53 -2.72 -11.20 1.69
C LEU A 53 -3.91 -10.96 0.76
N GLN A 54 -5.02 -11.68 0.91
CA GLN A 54 -6.23 -11.46 0.12
C GLN A 54 -6.93 -10.16 0.51
N PHE A 55 -7.06 -9.88 1.81
CA PHE A 55 -7.57 -8.61 2.32
C PHE A 55 -6.74 -7.43 1.78
N ARG A 56 -5.41 -7.58 1.71
CA ARG A 56 -4.50 -6.60 1.11
C ARG A 56 -4.70 -6.41 -0.41
N LYS A 57 -5.31 -7.37 -1.09
CA LYS A 57 -5.70 -7.26 -2.52
C LYS A 57 -7.06 -6.61 -2.71
N GLU A 58 -7.94 -6.68 -1.73
CA GLU A 58 -9.33 -6.20 -1.86
C GLU A 58 -9.51 -4.77 -1.35
N ALA A 59 -8.63 -4.31 -0.45
CA ALA A 59 -8.68 -2.98 0.12
C ALA A 59 -7.36 -2.21 -0.14
N PRO A 60 -7.43 -0.87 -0.27
CA PRO A 60 -6.22 -0.05 -0.24
C PRO A 60 -5.43 -0.33 1.04
N PRO A 61 -4.09 -0.22 1.01
CA PRO A 61 -3.28 -0.33 2.21
C PRO A 61 -3.83 0.55 3.33
N TYR A 62 -3.92 -0.01 4.54
CA TYR A 62 -4.51 0.69 5.67
C TYR A 62 -3.64 1.88 6.10
N ALA A 63 -4.23 3.07 6.11
CA ALA A 63 -3.61 4.29 6.63
C ALA A 63 -4.33 4.77 7.91
N VAL A 64 -3.56 5.22 8.89
CA VAL A 64 -4.07 5.68 10.21
C VAL A 64 -4.38 7.17 10.25
N ALA A 65 -3.87 7.94 9.29
CA ALA A 65 -4.14 9.36 9.14
C ALA A 65 -3.92 9.82 7.69
N ALA A 66 -4.51 10.95 7.32
CA ALA A 66 -4.32 11.60 6.04
C ALA A 66 -4.04 13.10 6.23
N PHE A 67 -3.07 13.62 5.48
CA PHE A 67 -2.61 15.01 5.53
C PHE A 67 -2.54 15.58 4.13
N LYS A 68 -2.85 16.87 3.97
CA LYS A 68 -2.74 17.53 2.66
C LYS A 68 -1.29 17.84 2.33
N THR A 69 -0.48 18.13 3.35
CA THR A 69 0.90 18.59 3.20
C THR A 69 1.86 17.83 4.10
N ARG A 70 3.14 17.86 3.74
CA ARG A 70 4.21 17.24 4.54
C ARG A 70 4.35 17.95 5.89
N GLU A 71 4.18 19.26 5.90
CA GLU A 71 4.26 20.10 7.09
C GLU A 71 3.20 19.72 8.12
N GLU A 72 1.96 19.51 7.70
CA GLU A 72 0.87 19.02 8.56
C GLU A 72 1.20 17.66 9.18
N ALA A 73 1.70 16.73 8.37
CA ALA A 73 2.05 15.40 8.81
C ALA A 73 3.22 15.42 9.82
N ASP A 74 4.23 16.24 9.58
CA ASP A 74 5.37 16.39 10.48
C ASP A 74 4.97 17.06 11.80
N VAL A 75 4.04 18.04 11.76
CA VAL A 75 3.45 18.63 12.97
C VAL A 75 2.71 17.56 13.76
N TRP A 76 1.87 16.74 13.12
CA TRP A 76 1.19 15.63 13.76
C TRP A 76 2.17 14.65 14.42
N LEU A 77 3.21 14.23 13.69
CA LEU A 77 4.19 13.24 14.18
C LEU A 77 4.93 13.73 15.43
N ARG A 78 5.32 15.01 15.46
CA ARG A 78 6.00 15.62 16.61
C ARG A 78 5.13 15.70 17.85
N HIS A 79 3.84 15.99 17.69
CA HIS A 79 2.93 16.15 18.83
C HIS A 79 2.28 14.84 19.28
N HIS A 80 2.34 13.78 18.46
CA HIS A 80 1.78 12.50 18.81
C HIS A 80 2.56 11.86 19.98
N PRO A 81 1.94 11.52 21.13
CA PRO A 81 2.68 11.08 22.32
C PRO A 81 3.40 9.74 22.12
N ALA A 82 2.80 8.84 21.33
CA ALA A 82 3.39 7.55 20.96
C ALA A 82 3.01 7.21 19.50
N PRO A 83 3.71 7.74 18.49
CA PRO A 83 3.34 7.54 17.10
C PRO A 83 3.36 6.05 16.73
N PRO A 84 2.40 5.57 15.94
CA PRO A 84 2.26 4.15 15.63
C PRO A 84 3.34 3.70 14.64
N HIS A 85 4.47 3.23 15.17
CA HIS A 85 5.60 2.71 14.37
C HIS A 85 5.17 1.61 13.40
N GLY A 86 5.67 1.67 12.16
CA GLY A 86 5.41 0.68 11.11
C GLY A 86 4.05 0.81 10.43
N THR A 87 3.24 1.81 10.81
CA THR A 87 1.95 2.07 10.17
C THR A 87 2.07 3.11 9.06
N PHE A 88 1.05 3.18 8.19
CA PHE A 88 1.02 4.14 7.09
C PHE A 88 0.18 5.37 7.40
N VAL A 89 0.59 6.50 6.86
CA VAL A 89 -0.22 7.71 6.71
C VAL A 89 -0.24 8.12 5.25
N LEU A 90 -1.26 8.89 4.86
CA LEU A 90 -1.32 9.53 3.54
C LEU A 90 -0.82 10.96 3.66
N ILE A 91 0.07 11.37 2.77
CA ILE A 91 0.51 12.75 2.62
C ILE A 91 0.31 13.12 1.16
N ALA A 92 -0.59 14.07 0.89
CA ALA A 92 -1.01 14.42 -0.46
C ALA A 92 -1.42 13.17 -1.28
N ASP A 93 -2.15 12.26 -0.64
CA ASP A 93 -2.60 10.95 -1.13
C ASP A 93 -1.51 9.87 -1.32
N GLU A 94 -0.24 10.18 -1.10
CA GLU A 94 0.85 9.22 -1.19
C GLU A 94 1.17 8.56 0.16
N TYR A 95 1.44 7.26 0.14
CA TYR A 95 1.70 6.49 1.36
C TYR A 95 3.08 6.78 1.92
N HIS A 96 3.11 7.05 3.23
CA HIS A 96 4.32 7.21 4.00
C HIS A 96 4.28 6.29 5.22
N ILE A 97 5.38 5.61 5.52
CA ILE A 97 5.51 4.78 6.73
C ILE A 97 6.02 5.62 7.90
N VAL A 98 5.43 5.40 9.07
CA VAL A 98 5.81 6.02 10.34
C VAL A 98 6.98 5.25 10.94
N MET A 99 8.14 5.89 11.01
CA MET A 99 9.30 5.38 11.74
C MET A 99 9.40 6.09 13.08
N HIS A 100 9.48 5.32 14.17
CA HIS A 100 9.71 5.84 15.51
C HIS A 100 10.67 4.92 16.24
N VAL A 101 11.90 5.39 16.44
CA VAL A 101 12.90 4.71 17.27
C VAL A 101 12.76 5.25 18.69
N ARG A 102 12.09 4.48 19.54
CA ARG A 102 11.63 4.93 20.86
C ARG A 102 12.78 5.31 21.79
N GLU A 103 13.92 4.63 21.67
CA GLU A 103 15.09 4.79 22.53
C GLU A 103 15.73 6.17 22.41
N VAL A 104 15.69 6.76 21.22
CA VAL A 104 16.27 8.07 20.90
C VAL A 104 15.21 9.12 20.55
N ASP A 105 13.94 8.73 20.65
CA ASP A 105 12.77 9.49 20.21
C ASP A 105 12.87 10.07 18.79
N ASP A 106 13.57 9.35 17.90
CA ASP A 106 13.69 9.73 16.50
C ASP A 106 12.43 9.33 15.74
N ARG A 107 11.81 10.28 15.06
CA ARG A 107 10.50 10.14 14.42
C ARG A 107 10.55 10.68 13.02
N GLN A 108 10.26 9.85 12.04
CA GLN A 108 10.34 10.22 10.64
C GLN A 108 9.22 9.60 9.81
N LEU A 109 8.91 10.26 8.70
CA LEU A 109 7.97 9.79 7.69
C LEU A 109 8.74 9.54 6.39
N PHE A 110 8.70 8.30 5.92
CA PHE A 110 9.36 7.89 4.68
C PHE A 110 8.32 7.53 3.62
N PRO A 111 8.44 8.03 2.38
CA PRO A 111 7.63 7.53 1.27
C PRO A 111 7.76 6.01 1.16
N HIS A 112 6.64 5.32 0.95
CA HIS A 112 6.65 3.86 0.82
C HIS A 112 5.85 3.44 -0.42
N PRO A 113 6.42 2.62 -1.33
CA PRO A 113 5.78 2.19 -2.57
C PRO A 113 4.74 1.07 -2.34
N ILE A 114 4.03 1.08 -1.21
CA ILE A 114 3.10 -0.02 -0.85
C ILE A 114 1.96 -0.16 -1.86
N LEU A 115 1.60 0.94 -2.52
CA LEU A 115 0.54 0.95 -3.50
C LEU A 115 0.95 0.32 -4.84
N GLU A 116 2.25 0.13 -5.13
CA GLU A 116 2.69 -0.40 -6.42
C GLU A 116 2.13 -1.81 -6.68
N GLY A 117 2.18 -2.70 -5.68
CA GLY A 117 1.60 -4.04 -5.80
C GLY A 117 0.07 -4.03 -5.97
N TYR A 118 -0.62 -3.04 -5.39
CA TYR A 118 -2.07 -2.87 -5.58
C TYR A 118 -2.40 -2.25 -6.95
N ARG A 119 -1.54 -1.36 -7.48
CA ARG A 119 -1.69 -0.76 -8.81
C ARG A 119 -1.63 -1.81 -9.92
N GLU A 120 -0.75 -2.80 -9.82
CA GLU A 120 -0.69 -3.89 -10.82
C GLU A 120 -2.03 -4.64 -10.93
N GLN A 121 -2.67 -4.92 -9.79
CA GLN A 121 -3.99 -5.55 -9.78
C GLN A 121 -5.08 -4.64 -10.37
N LEU A 122 -5.05 -3.35 -10.05
CA LEU A 122 -5.99 -2.38 -10.61
C LEU A 122 -5.82 -2.20 -12.12
N GLN A 123 -4.61 -2.35 -12.65
CA GLN A 123 -4.34 -2.32 -14.09
C GLN A 123 -4.94 -3.51 -14.83
N GLN A 124 -5.02 -4.66 -14.18
CA GLN A 124 -5.63 -5.87 -14.73
C GLN A 124 -7.15 -5.90 -14.57
N ALA A 125 -7.73 -4.97 -13.79
CA ALA A 125 -9.16 -4.90 -13.60
C ALA A 125 -9.88 -4.53 -14.91
N VAL A 126 -10.98 -5.23 -15.19
CA VAL A 126 -11.85 -4.88 -16.32
C VAL A 126 -12.50 -3.54 -16.01
N LEU A 127 -12.18 -2.53 -16.80
CA LEU A 127 -12.74 -1.20 -16.63
C LEU A 127 -14.22 -1.17 -17.06
N PRO A 128 -15.07 -0.41 -16.37
CA PRO A 128 -16.39 -0.07 -16.88
C PRO A 128 -16.28 0.59 -18.26
N GLY A 129 -17.23 0.28 -19.15
CA GLY A 129 -17.21 0.79 -20.53
C GLY A 129 -17.29 2.32 -20.66
N THR A 130 -17.74 3.03 -19.62
CA THR A 130 -17.70 4.49 -19.56
C THR A 130 -17.18 4.91 -18.20
N LEU A 131 -16.08 5.66 -18.19
CA LEU A 131 -15.52 6.25 -16.99
C LEU A 131 -16.05 7.69 -16.84
N PRO A 132 -16.41 8.13 -15.63
CA PRO A 132 -16.66 9.55 -15.38
C PRO A 132 -15.39 10.35 -15.69
N SER A 133 -15.57 11.53 -16.30
CA SER A 133 -14.49 12.41 -16.73
C SER A 133 -14.66 13.80 -16.15
N PHE A 134 -13.56 14.37 -15.68
CA PHE A 134 -13.49 15.66 -15.01
C PHE A 134 -12.32 16.48 -15.56
N GLU A 135 -12.45 17.81 -15.57
CA GLU A 135 -11.36 18.69 -15.99
C GLU A 135 -10.36 18.87 -14.84
N THR A 136 -10.86 18.86 -13.60
CA THR A 136 -10.03 19.12 -12.42
C THR A 136 -10.16 18.03 -11.35
N ARG A 137 -9.13 17.90 -10.52
CA ARG A 137 -9.15 17.00 -9.35
C ARG A 137 -10.25 17.41 -8.36
N GLY A 138 -10.49 18.71 -8.18
CA GLY A 138 -11.52 19.20 -7.26
C GLY A 138 -12.94 18.78 -7.69
N GLU A 139 -13.24 18.76 -8.99
CA GLU A 139 -14.51 18.24 -9.52
C GLU A 139 -14.68 16.75 -9.23
N ALA A 140 -13.62 15.96 -9.46
CA ALA A 140 -13.62 14.53 -9.16
C ALA A 140 -13.85 14.25 -7.67
N GLU A 141 -13.19 15.00 -6.78
CA GLU A 141 -13.37 14.92 -5.33
C GLU A 141 -14.80 15.28 -4.90
N ALA A 142 -15.38 16.32 -5.49
CA ALA A 142 -16.76 16.72 -5.22
C ALA A 142 -17.74 15.62 -5.66
N TRP A 143 -17.51 15.01 -6.83
CA TRP A 143 -18.32 13.89 -7.32
C TRP A 143 -18.23 12.65 -6.42
N LEU A 144 -17.04 12.30 -5.94
CA LEU A 144 -16.83 11.18 -5.00
C LEU A 144 -17.58 11.40 -3.68
N LYS A 145 -17.53 12.62 -3.13
CA LYS A 145 -18.25 12.99 -1.90
C LYS A 145 -19.77 13.06 -2.09
N GLY A 146 -20.22 13.30 -3.33
CA GLY A 146 -21.64 13.35 -3.67
C GLY A 146 -22.30 11.98 -3.87
N GLN A 147 -21.55 10.88 -3.80
CA GLN A 147 -22.12 9.54 -3.94
C GLN A 147 -23.01 9.20 -2.74
N PRO A 148 -24.17 8.54 -2.97
CA PRO A 148 -25.08 8.17 -1.88
C PRO A 148 -24.47 7.16 -0.91
N GLU A 149 -23.59 6.29 -1.41
CA GLU A 149 -22.75 5.42 -0.61
C GLU A 149 -21.29 5.54 -1.08
N PRO A 150 -20.29 5.54 -0.18
CA PRO A 150 -18.89 5.58 -0.57
C PRO A 150 -18.51 4.38 -1.45
N LEU A 151 -17.96 4.68 -2.62
CA LEU A 151 -17.41 3.70 -3.54
C LEU A 151 -16.06 3.22 -3.00
N GLN A 152 -15.89 1.91 -2.77
CA GLN A 152 -14.62 1.37 -2.28
C GLN A 152 -13.43 1.74 -3.19
N SER A 153 -13.67 1.74 -4.49
CA SER A 153 -12.76 2.24 -5.52
C SER A 153 -13.55 2.80 -6.71
N ALA A 154 -13.02 3.84 -7.36
CA ALA A 154 -13.63 4.39 -8.57
C ALA A 154 -12.56 4.73 -9.62
N PHE A 155 -12.74 4.24 -10.84
CA PHE A 155 -11.93 4.61 -12.00
C PHE A 155 -12.51 5.86 -12.66
N MET A 156 -11.67 6.79 -13.08
CA MET A 156 -12.09 8.06 -13.68
C MET A 156 -11.01 8.65 -14.58
N VAL A 157 -11.41 9.65 -15.36
CA VAL A 157 -10.50 10.49 -16.15
C VAL A 157 -10.46 11.87 -15.51
N ILE A 158 -9.27 12.41 -15.27
CA ILE A 158 -9.07 13.77 -14.76
C ILE A 158 -8.06 14.46 -15.68
N ALA A 159 -8.44 15.58 -16.28
CA ALA A 159 -7.62 16.32 -17.25
C ALA A 159 -7.07 15.40 -18.36
N GLY A 160 -7.92 14.50 -18.88
CA GLY A 160 -7.57 13.55 -19.94
C GLY A 160 -6.69 12.37 -19.52
N ARG A 161 -6.34 12.24 -18.24
CA ARG A 161 -5.49 11.14 -17.72
C ARG A 161 -6.28 10.20 -16.82
N ARG A 162 -5.97 8.90 -16.87
CA ARG A 162 -6.66 7.87 -16.08
C ARG A 162 -6.21 7.90 -14.62
N HIS A 163 -7.18 7.86 -13.73
CA HIS A 163 -6.97 7.83 -12.29
C HIS A 163 -7.84 6.75 -11.63
N VAL A 164 -7.44 6.38 -10.43
CA VAL A 164 -8.23 5.57 -9.50
C VAL A 164 -8.33 6.30 -8.18
N ALA A 165 -9.55 6.42 -7.65
CA ALA A 165 -9.80 6.86 -6.29
C ALA A 165 -10.01 5.64 -5.41
N LEU A 166 -9.39 5.65 -4.23
CA LEU A 166 -9.46 4.58 -3.23
C LEU A 166 -10.01 5.11 -1.93
N TYR A 167 -11.08 4.49 -1.42
CA TYR A 167 -11.73 4.94 -0.20
C TYR A 167 -11.11 4.32 1.04
N HIS A 168 -10.69 5.21 1.95
CA HIS A 168 -10.13 4.89 3.26
C HIS A 168 -11.23 5.05 4.31
N ARG A 169 -12.04 4.01 4.49
CA ARG A 169 -13.23 4.03 5.37
C ARG A 169 -12.96 4.56 6.78
N HIS A 170 -11.79 4.25 7.35
CA HIS A 170 -11.44 4.71 8.70
C HIS A 170 -11.18 6.22 8.77
N LEU A 171 -10.75 6.81 7.66
CA LEU A 171 -10.38 8.22 7.54
C LEU A 171 -11.49 9.07 6.90
N ASP A 172 -12.54 8.43 6.39
CA ASP A 172 -13.54 9.04 5.51
C ASP A 172 -12.89 9.88 4.39
N HIS A 173 -11.86 9.31 3.76
CA HIS A 173 -10.99 10.00 2.81
C HIS A 173 -10.82 9.19 1.52
N TYR A 174 -10.79 9.88 0.38
CA TYR A 174 -10.40 9.28 -0.88
C TYR A 174 -8.97 9.69 -1.23
N SER A 175 -8.11 8.71 -1.48
CA SER A 175 -6.82 8.96 -2.12
C SER A 175 -6.95 8.78 -3.63
N ILE A 176 -6.55 9.78 -4.42
CA ILE A 176 -6.63 9.75 -5.89
C ILE A 176 -5.24 9.54 -6.49
N HIS A 177 -5.12 8.50 -7.29
CA HIS A 177 -3.86 8.02 -7.85
C HIS A 177 -3.91 8.02 -9.36
N LEU A 178 -2.85 8.51 -9.98
CA LEU A 178 -2.65 8.36 -11.42
C LEU A 178 -2.43 6.88 -11.74
N LEU A 179 -3.14 6.38 -12.75
CA LEU A 179 -2.87 5.07 -13.33
C LEU A 179 -1.86 5.24 -14.49
N PRO A 180 -0.86 4.36 -14.60
CA PRO A 180 -0.01 4.32 -15.79
C PRO A 180 -0.88 4.08 -17.03
N GLU A 181 -0.55 4.74 -18.14
CA GLU A 181 -1.17 4.41 -19.43
C GLU A 181 -0.95 2.93 -19.73
N PRO A 182 -1.93 2.21 -20.30
CA PRO A 182 -1.70 0.85 -20.75
C PRO A 182 -0.51 0.87 -21.70
N GLY A 183 0.50 0.04 -21.42
CA GLY A 183 1.65 -0.09 -22.30
C GLY A 183 1.19 -0.43 -23.73
N PRO A 184 1.97 -0.06 -24.76
CA PRO A 184 1.63 -0.37 -26.14
C PRO A 184 1.63 -1.89 -26.33
N GLY A 185 0.49 -2.55 -26.13
CA GLY A 185 0.45 -4.01 -26.26
C GLY A 185 -0.69 -4.75 -25.59
N LEU A 186 -1.87 -4.16 -25.36
CA LEU A 186 -3.10 -4.93 -25.13
C LEU A 186 -4.29 -4.18 -25.73
N SER A 187 -4.32 -4.12 -27.05
CA SER A 187 -5.53 -3.87 -27.83
C SER A 187 -5.49 -4.89 -28.96
N GLY A 188 -6.16 -6.01 -28.74
CA GLY A 188 -6.32 -7.13 -29.66
C GLY A 188 -7.49 -7.98 -29.19
#